data_AF-A0A2W1BGD5-F1
#
_entry.id   AF-A0A2W1BGD5-F1
#
_cell.length_a   1.000
_cell.length_b   1.000
_cell.length_c   1.000
_cell.angle_alpha   90.00
_cell.angle_beta   90.00
_cell.angle_gamma   90.00
#
_symmetry.space_group_name_H-M   'P 1'
#
loop_
_entity.id
_entity.type
_entity.pdbx_description
1 polymer ?
#
loop_
_entity_poly.entity_id
_entity_poly.type
_entity_poly.pdbx_seq_one_letter_code
_entity_poly.pdbx_strand_id
1 'polypeptide(L)'
;MELNAMPVSWTQFCKDALPERNFTFWEWFYMVVKVTRDYLRTLWCDHLIMGFIQKKQAEEMLSKCPAGTFLLRFSDSELGGITIAWVGEGNEVFSLQPFTSRDLMLRSLADRVLDLTQLQFLYPNIAKDDVFSKYYTKPENEMLKNGYVKPVLVTTLPPYMSSSPAYAHSPDSHRNTPSVQSSYFSAATPAQTDSFMDSELFEQIRAFEPDGMDEFDIYSNMSMK
;
A
#
# COMPACT_ATOMS: atom_id res chain seq x y z
N MET A 1 -11.53 27.37 -7.09
CA MET A 1 -12.70 27.97 -6.41
C MET A 1 -14.04 27.49 -6.96
N GLU A 2 -14.10 26.68 -8.04
CA GLU A 2 -15.37 26.22 -8.65
C GLU A 2 -16.03 25.01 -7.95
N LEU A 3 -15.34 24.33 -7.04
CA LEU A 3 -15.89 23.15 -6.35
C LEU A 3 -16.80 23.48 -5.16
N ASN A 4 -16.66 24.69 -4.57
CA ASN A 4 -17.37 25.06 -3.34
C ASN A 4 -18.90 25.19 -3.49
N ALA A 5 -19.40 25.24 -4.73
CA ALA A 5 -20.83 25.40 -5.03
C ALA A 5 -21.43 24.19 -5.75
N MET A 6 -20.70 23.09 -5.89
CA MET A 6 -21.20 21.89 -6.54
C MET A 6 -21.90 21.01 -5.50
N PRO A 7 -23.23 20.87 -5.54
CA PRO A 7 -23.94 19.99 -4.62
C PRO A 7 -23.58 18.53 -4.94
N VAL A 8 -23.24 17.76 -3.91
CA VAL A 8 -23.06 16.31 -3.99
C VAL A 8 -24.32 15.67 -3.42
N SER A 9 -25.02 14.85 -4.20
CA SER A 9 -26.20 14.15 -3.71
C SER A 9 -25.82 13.02 -2.75
N TRP A 10 -26.74 12.62 -1.87
CA TRP A 10 -26.56 11.45 -1.02
C TRP A 10 -26.28 10.18 -1.83
N THR A 11 -26.92 10.04 -2.99
CA THR A 11 -26.70 8.87 -3.86
C THR A 11 -25.28 8.88 -4.39
N GLN A 12 -24.78 10.01 -4.88
CA GLN A 12 -23.41 10.16 -5.36
C GLN A 12 -22.37 9.88 -4.26
N PHE A 13 -22.70 10.17 -3.01
CA PHE A 13 -21.81 9.98 -1.87
C PHE A 13 -21.78 8.53 -1.36
N CYS A 14 -22.95 7.89 -1.19
CA CYS A 14 -23.08 6.63 -0.45
C CYS A 14 -23.78 5.48 -1.19
N LYS A 15 -24.43 5.72 -2.34
CA LYS A 15 -25.24 4.67 -3.02
C LYS A 15 -24.76 4.33 -4.42
N ASP A 16 -24.34 5.33 -5.19
CA ASP A 16 -23.91 5.18 -6.56
C ASP A 16 -22.46 4.70 -6.56
N ALA A 17 -22.18 3.62 -7.29
CA ALA A 17 -20.83 3.12 -7.45
C ALA A 17 -19.99 4.15 -8.22
N LEU A 18 -18.72 4.26 -7.86
CA LEU A 18 -17.78 5.12 -8.58
C LEU A 18 -17.66 4.65 -10.04
N PRO A 19 -17.41 5.56 -11.00
CA PRO A 19 -17.19 5.19 -12.38
C PRO A 19 -16.12 4.10 -12.50
N GLU A 20 -16.42 3.04 -13.26
CA GLU A 20 -15.53 1.90 -13.49
C GLU A 20 -15.20 1.08 -12.22
N ARG A 21 -16.00 1.20 -11.15
CA ARG A 21 -15.81 0.47 -9.89
C ARG A 21 -17.10 -0.17 -9.39
N ASN A 22 -16.92 -1.13 -8.49
CA ASN A 22 -18.00 -1.90 -7.88
C ASN A 22 -18.31 -1.43 -6.44
N PHE A 23 -17.79 -0.27 -6.03
CA PHE A 23 -17.94 0.30 -4.70
C PHE A 23 -18.23 1.80 -4.79
N THR A 24 -18.87 2.32 -3.76
CA THR A 24 -19.26 3.73 -3.60
C THR A 24 -18.09 4.59 -3.11
N PHE A 25 -18.24 5.92 -3.20
CA PHE A 25 -17.26 6.84 -2.62
C PHE A 25 -17.09 6.62 -1.11
N TRP A 26 -18.20 6.50 -0.38
CA TRP A 26 -18.17 6.31 1.07
C TRP A 26 -17.48 5.01 1.49
N GLU A 27 -17.77 3.89 0.83
CA GLU A 27 -17.09 2.61 1.12
C GLU A 27 -15.57 2.73 0.93
N TRP A 28 -15.15 3.37 -0.16
CA TRP A 28 -13.74 3.64 -0.42
C TRP A 28 -13.12 4.54 0.64
N PHE A 29 -13.75 5.67 0.94
CA PHE A 29 -13.25 6.65 1.90
C PHE A 29 -13.17 6.06 3.31
N TYR A 30 -14.20 5.32 3.74
CA TYR A 30 -14.22 4.62 5.01
C TYR A 30 -13.05 3.63 5.13
N MET A 31 -12.79 2.85 4.08
CA MET A 31 -11.66 1.91 4.08
C MET A 31 -10.31 2.63 4.14
N VAL A 32 -10.17 3.79 3.48
CA VAL A 32 -8.99 4.66 3.60
C VAL A 32 -8.83 5.17 5.04
N VAL A 33 -9.90 5.66 5.67
CA VAL A 33 -9.88 6.11 7.07
C VAL A 33 -9.48 4.96 8.00
N LYS A 34 -10.04 3.76 7.79
CA LYS A 34 -9.75 2.56 8.57
C LYS A 34 -8.27 2.16 8.45
N VAL A 35 -7.72 2.05 7.24
CA VAL A 35 -6.31 1.69 7.05
C VAL A 35 -5.38 2.74 7.65
N THR A 36 -5.72 4.02 7.53
CA THR A 36 -4.96 5.10 8.14
C THR A 36 -4.97 4.99 9.66
N ARG A 37 -6.15 4.77 10.25
CA ARG A 37 -6.32 4.64 11.70
C ARG A 37 -5.53 3.48 12.29
N ASP A 38 -5.58 2.33 11.61
CA ASP A 38 -5.09 1.06 12.14
C ASP A 38 -3.58 0.83 11.85
N TYR A 39 -3.08 1.28 10.69
CA TYR A 39 -1.72 0.95 10.25
C TYR A 39 -0.84 2.15 9.92
N LEU A 40 -1.41 3.29 9.53
CA LEU A 40 -0.64 4.42 8.98
C LEU A 40 -0.68 5.67 9.84
N ARG A 41 -1.28 5.61 11.04
CA ARG A 41 -1.58 6.78 11.86
C ARG A 41 -0.36 7.65 12.12
N THR A 42 0.74 7.04 12.52
CA THR A 42 1.99 7.76 12.82
C THR A 42 2.57 8.43 11.57
N LEU A 43 2.64 7.70 10.45
CA LEU A 43 3.11 8.21 9.16
C LEU A 43 2.22 9.36 8.63
N TRP A 44 0.90 9.27 8.86
CA TRP A 44 -0.07 10.28 8.48
C TRP A 44 0.08 11.56 9.31
N CYS A 45 0.16 11.43 10.64
CA CYS A 45 0.35 12.55 11.55
C CYS A 45 1.68 13.30 11.31
N ASP A 46 2.71 12.59 10.85
CA ASP A 46 4.00 13.16 10.49
C ASP A 46 4.06 13.75 9.07
N HIS A 47 2.94 13.81 8.36
CA HIS A 47 2.85 14.33 7.00
C HIS A 47 3.75 13.61 5.97
N LEU A 48 4.05 12.33 6.20
CA LEU A 48 4.85 11.52 5.26
C LEU A 48 4.01 10.94 4.12
N ILE A 49 2.69 10.97 4.24
CA ILE A 49 1.74 10.47 3.27
C ILE A 49 1.06 11.64 2.58
N MET A 50 1.21 11.73 1.25
CA MET A 50 0.48 12.72 0.46
C MET A 50 -1.02 12.40 0.40
N GLY A 51 -1.36 11.11 0.37
CA GLY A 51 -2.72 10.63 0.61
C GLY A 51 -3.60 10.80 -0.62
N PHE A 52 -4.38 11.87 -0.66
CA PHE A 52 -5.41 12.10 -1.67
C PHE A 52 -4.84 12.81 -2.89
N ILE A 53 -4.33 12.02 -3.83
CA ILE A 53 -3.83 12.50 -5.12
C ILE A 53 -4.10 11.47 -6.21
N GLN A 54 -4.63 11.92 -7.35
CA GLN A 54 -4.88 11.04 -8.50
C GLN A 54 -3.57 10.53 -9.09
N LYS A 55 -3.61 9.32 -9.64
CA LYS A 55 -2.46 8.70 -10.32
C LYS A 55 -1.77 9.67 -11.30
N LYS A 56 -2.55 10.28 -12.21
CA LYS A 56 -2.02 11.19 -13.25
C LYS A 56 -1.31 12.40 -12.65
N GLN A 57 -1.85 12.97 -11.57
CA GLN A 57 -1.26 14.13 -10.91
C GLN A 57 0.03 13.76 -10.18
N ALA A 58 0.05 12.60 -9.51
CA ALA A 58 1.26 12.07 -8.89
C ALA A 58 2.37 11.82 -9.91
N GLU A 59 2.04 11.25 -11.07
CA GLU A 59 2.97 11.05 -12.19
C GLU A 59 3.53 12.37 -12.71
N GLU A 60 2.68 13.38 -12.90
CA GLU A 60 3.14 14.69 -13.35
C GLU A 60 4.07 15.36 -12.34
N MET A 61 3.75 15.26 -11.04
CA MET A 61 4.57 15.83 -9.97
C MET A 61 5.94 15.14 -9.88
N LEU A 62 5.96 13.80 -9.96
CA LEU A 62 7.19 13.01 -9.90
C LEU A 62 8.04 13.16 -11.17
N SER A 63 7.44 13.36 -12.35
CA SER A 63 8.19 13.49 -13.61
C SER A 63 9.18 14.66 -13.65
N LYS A 64 8.99 15.63 -12.75
CA LYS A 64 9.81 16.85 -12.58
C LYS A 64 10.88 16.68 -11.50
N CYS A 65 10.93 15.53 -10.82
CA CYS A 65 11.85 15.22 -9.73
C CYS A 65 12.97 14.27 -10.19
N PRO A 66 14.12 14.24 -9.47
CA PRO A 66 15.19 13.30 -9.80
C PRO A 66 14.79 11.85 -9.53
N ALA A 67 15.47 10.91 -10.22
CA ALA A 67 15.32 9.48 -10.01
C ALA A 67 15.49 9.10 -8.54
N GLY A 68 14.66 8.15 -8.08
CA GLY A 68 14.57 7.71 -6.69
C GLY A 68 13.67 8.57 -5.79
N THR A 69 13.08 9.65 -6.32
CA THR A 69 12.02 10.39 -5.62
C THR A 69 10.72 9.59 -5.62
N PHE A 70 10.04 9.52 -4.49
CA PHE A 70 8.79 8.79 -4.32
C PHE A 70 7.76 9.55 -3.50
N LEU A 71 6.49 9.16 -3.64
CA LEU A 71 5.39 9.63 -2.80
C LEU A 71 4.45 8.48 -2.45
N LEU A 72 3.72 8.67 -1.35
CA LEU A 72 2.73 7.74 -0.85
C LEU A 72 1.33 8.30 -1.08
N ARG A 73 0.47 7.54 -1.76
CA ARG A 73 -0.91 7.94 -2.04
C ARG A 73 -1.89 6.80 -1.82
N PHE A 74 -3.14 7.14 -1.54
CA PHE A 74 -4.21 6.16 -1.52
C PHE A 74 -4.54 5.70 -2.94
N SER A 75 -4.85 4.42 -3.07
CA SER A 75 -5.30 3.85 -4.33
C SER A 75 -6.74 4.23 -4.56
N ASP A 76 -7.02 4.76 -5.74
CA ASP A 76 -8.41 5.00 -6.15
C ASP A 76 -9.10 3.65 -6.45
N SER A 77 -8.35 2.65 -6.94
CA SER A 77 -8.86 1.37 -7.48
C SER A 77 -8.95 0.23 -6.48
N GLU A 78 -8.25 0.32 -5.36
CA GLU A 78 -8.28 -0.71 -4.32
C GLU A 78 -8.78 -0.12 -3.00
N LEU A 79 -9.79 -0.77 -2.41
CA LEU A 79 -10.36 -0.37 -1.12
C LEU A 79 -9.31 -0.42 -0.02
N GLY A 80 -9.07 0.73 0.63
CA GLY A 80 -8.08 0.84 1.70
C GLY A 80 -6.64 0.55 1.26
N GLY A 81 -6.36 0.64 -0.05
CA GLY A 81 -5.02 0.41 -0.59
C GLY A 81 -4.15 1.67 -0.49
N ILE A 82 -2.90 1.51 -0.06
CA ILE A 82 -1.86 2.55 -0.17
C ILE A 82 -0.80 2.12 -1.18
N THR A 83 -0.43 2.99 -2.11
CA THR A 83 0.57 2.71 -3.15
C THR A 83 1.77 3.66 -3.05
N ILE A 84 2.90 3.18 -3.54
CA ILE A 84 4.14 3.94 -3.66
C ILE A 84 4.34 4.24 -5.15
N ALA A 85 4.37 5.52 -5.49
CA ALA A 85 4.77 5.98 -6.81
C ALA A 85 6.19 6.53 -6.74
N TRP A 86 7.05 6.20 -7.71
CA TRP A 86 8.45 6.65 -7.71
C TRP A 86 8.98 6.90 -9.12
N VAL A 87 10.01 7.73 -9.22
CA VAL A 87 10.77 7.95 -10.46
C VAL A 87 11.88 6.90 -10.56
N GLY A 88 11.82 6.04 -11.57
CA GLY A 88 12.83 5.04 -11.86
C GLY A 88 14.03 5.59 -12.63
N GLU A 89 14.99 4.71 -12.91
CA GLU A 89 16.11 5.00 -13.80
C GLU A 89 15.58 5.24 -15.21
N GLY A 90 15.95 6.36 -15.84
CA GLY A 90 15.37 6.79 -17.12
C GLY A 90 14.26 7.84 -17.01
N ASN A 91 13.99 8.36 -15.80
CA ASN A 91 13.01 9.42 -15.55
C ASN A 91 11.55 9.02 -15.86
N GLU A 92 11.27 7.72 -15.88
CA GLU A 92 9.93 7.17 -15.97
C GLU A 92 9.32 7.02 -14.57
N VAL A 93 8.01 7.25 -14.45
CA VAL A 93 7.29 7.11 -13.18
C VAL A 93 6.60 5.76 -13.12
N PHE A 94 6.86 5.02 -12.04
CA PHE A 94 6.25 3.74 -11.76
C PHE A 94 5.35 3.83 -10.52
N SER A 95 4.37 2.94 -10.41
CA SER A 95 3.54 2.77 -9.21
C SER A 95 3.49 1.31 -8.84
N LEU A 96 3.73 1.01 -7.57
CA LEU A 96 3.56 -0.34 -7.05
C LEU A 96 2.08 -0.72 -7.01
N GLN A 97 1.83 -2.03 -7.04
CA GLN A 97 0.53 -2.55 -6.64
C GLN A 97 0.21 -2.02 -5.22
N PRO A 98 -1.03 -1.56 -4.96
CA PRO A 98 -1.37 -1.05 -3.65
C PRO A 98 -1.24 -2.13 -2.57
N PHE A 99 -0.86 -1.70 -1.38
CA PHE A 99 -0.81 -2.53 -0.18
C PHE A 99 -2.12 -2.37 0.58
N THR A 100 -2.78 -3.48 0.83
CA THR A 100 -4.01 -3.54 1.61
C THR A 100 -3.71 -3.68 3.11
N SER A 101 -4.74 -3.61 3.95
CA SER A 101 -4.63 -3.89 5.39
C SER A 101 -3.97 -5.25 5.69
N ARG A 102 -4.24 -6.27 4.87
CA ARG A 102 -3.60 -7.60 4.98
C ARG A 102 -2.09 -7.51 4.79
N ASP A 103 -1.66 -6.75 3.79
CA ASP A 103 -0.24 -6.57 3.51
C ASP A 103 0.46 -5.78 4.62
N LEU A 104 -0.19 -4.71 5.09
CA LEU A 104 0.32 -3.86 6.18
C LEU A 104 0.38 -4.58 7.53
N MET A 105 -0.44 -5.62 7.73
CA MET A 105 -0.35 -6.51 8.89
C MET A 105 0.89 -7.42 8.83
N LEU A 106 1.26 -7.90 7.63
CA LEU A 106 2.43 -8.77 7.45
C LEU A 106 3.77 -8.03 7.60
N ARG A 107 3.80 -6.77 7.17
CA ARG A 107 4.98 -5.91 7.23
C ARG A 107 4.55 -4.45 7.26
N SER A 108 5.23 -3.60 8.02
CA SER A 108 4.85 -2.18 8.07
C SER A 108 5.14 -1.48 6.74
N LEU A 109 4.45 -0.36 6.46
CA LEU A 109 4.76 0.44 5.26
C LEU A 109 6.20 0.99 5.30
N ALA A 110 6.68 1.40 6.47
CA ALA A 110 8.04 1.91 6.63
C ALA A 110 9.10 0.85 6.31
N ASP A 111 8.89 -0.38 6.76
CA ASP A 111 9.80 -1.49 6.44
C ASP A 111 9.77 -1.84 4.95
N ARG A 112 8.62 -1.75 4.29
CA ARG A 112 8.56 -1.90 2.82
C ARG A 112 9.32 -0.80 2.09
N VAL A 113 9.20 0.43 2.58
CA VAL A 113 9.94 1.59 2.06
C VAL A 113 11.45 1.41 2.27
N LEU A 114 11.87 0.81 3.40
CA LEU A 114 13.27 0.44 3.66
C LEU A 114 13.79 -0.60 2.66
N ASP A 115 13.04 -1.68 2.43
CA ASP A 115 13.45 -2.79 1.58
C ASP A 115 13.74 -2.36 0.12
N LEU A 116 13.05 -1.32 -0.34
CA LEU A 116 13.14 -0.80 -1.69
C LEU A 116 14.28 0.21 -1.81
N THR A 117 15.43 -0.25 -2.29
CA THR A 117 16.66 0.53 -2.43
C THR A 117 16.57 1.64 -3.48
N GLN A 118 15.68 1.49 -4.46
CA GLN A 118 15.41 2.51 -5.47
C GLN A 118 14.70 3.75 -4.90
N LEU A 119 14.07 3.63 -3.72
CA LEU A 119 13.45 4.77 -3.04
C LEU A 119 14.51 5.49 -2.20
N GLN A 120 14.82 6.72 -2.58
CA GLN A 120 15.87 7.52 -1.94
C GLN A 120 15.33 8.80 -1.31
N PHE A 121 14.38 9.47 -1.97
CA PHE A 121 13.86 10.76 -1.53
C PHE A 121 12.34 10.74 -1.44
N LEU A 122 11.78 11.09 -0.29
CA LEU A 122 10.37 11.41 -0.17
C LEU A 122 10.12 12.78 -0.83
N TYR A 123 9.08 12.86 -1.67
CA TYR A 123 8.71 14.09 -2.35
C TYR A 123 8.50 15.25 -1.34
N PRO A 124 8.99 16.47 -1.64
CA PRO A 124 9.69 16.83 -2.88
C PRO A 124 11.20 16.55 -2.90
N ASN A 125 11.87 16.55 -1.74
CA ASN A 125 13.34 16.39 -1.66
C ASN A 125 13.81 16.09 -0.23
N ILE A 126 13.22 15.10 0.43
CA ILE A 126 13.57 14.71 1.81
C ILE A 126 14.22 13.32 1.76
N ALA A 127 15.41 13.14 2.31
CA ALA A 127 16.04 11.82 2.30
C ALA A 127 15.16 10.81 3.08
N LYS A 128 14.96 9.63 2.49
CA LYS A 128 14.09 8.57 3.05
C LYS A 128 14.44 8.25 4.50
N ASP A 129 15.72 8.08 4.78
CA ASP A 129 16.18 7.67 6.10
C ASP A 129 16.07 8.78 7.17
N ASP A 130 16.01 10.06 6.77
CA ASP A 130 15.81 11.15 7.73
C ASP A 130 14.41 11.11 8.36
N VAL A 131 13.41 10.61 7.63
CA VAL A 131 12.01 10.59 8.07
C VAL A 131 11.50 9.20 8.44
N PHE A 132 11.96 8.15 7.75
CA PHE A 132 11.50 6.78 7.98
C PHE A 132 12.35 5.98 8.99
N SER A 133 13.59 6.39 9.29
CA SER A 133 14.48 5.63 10.18
C SER A 133 13.88 5.29 11.54
N LYS A 134 13.11 6.22 12.12
CA LYS A 134 12.43 6.02 13.41
C LYS A 134 11.27 5.01 13.37
N TYR A 135 10.80 4.65 12.17
CA TYR A 135 9.71 3.71 11.94
C TYR A 135 10.19 2.31 11.54
N TYR A 136 11.48 2.13 11.28
CA TYR A 136 12.01 0.83 10.89
C TYR A 136 11.99 -0.15 12.06
N THR A 137 11.51 -1.35 11.79
CA THR A 137 11.56 -2.46 12.74
C THR A 137 13.01 -2.88 12.91
N LYS A 138 13.53 -2.76 14.13
CA LYS A 138 14.89 -3.20 14.44
C LYS A 138 14.98 -4.72 14.24
N PRO A 139 15.99 -5.23 13.51
CA PRO A 139 16.15 -6.66 13.35
C PRO A 139 16.39 -7.30 14.72
N GLU A 140 15.50 -8.22 15.09
CA GLU A 140 15.69 -9.12 16.22
C GLU A 140 16.85 -10.07 15.85
N ASN A 141 18.08 -9.65 16.14
CA ASN A 141 19.28 -10.48 16.01
C ASN A 141 19.37 -11.46 17.18
N GLU A 142 18.27 -12.15 17.49
CA GLU A 142 18.34 -13.32 18.35
C GLU A 142 18.68 -14.52 17.48
N MET A 143 19.98 -14.79 17.34
CA MET A 143 20.41 -16.13 16.95
C MET A 143 19.86 -17.08 18.00
N LEU A 144 18.85 -17.88 17.61
CA LEU A 144 18.33 -18.90 18.49
C LEU A 144 19.50 -19.83 18.82
N LYS A 145 19.73 -20.08 20.12
CA LYS A 145 20.88 -20.86 20.64
C LYS A 145 20.96 -22.30 20.11
N ASN A 146 19.98 -22.73 19.33
CA ASN A 146 19.85 -24.04 18.70
C ASN A 146 20.32 -24.05 17.23
N GLY A 147 20.95 -22.97 16.73
CA GLY A 147 21.49 -22.89 15.37
C GLY A 147 20.47 -22.56 14.28
N TYR A 148 19.22 -22.27 14.64
CA TYR A 148 18.20 -21.83 13.69
C TYR A 148 18.28 -20.31 13.48
N VAL A 149 18.21 -19.89 12.22
CA VAL A 149 18.13 -18.49 11.80
C VAL A 149 16.69 -18.19 11.39
N LYS A 150 16.09 -17.15 11.98
CA LYS A 150 14.71 -16.74 11.69
C LYS A 150 14.68 -16.06 10.31
N PRO A 151 13.86 -16.55 9.35
CA PRO A 151 13.73 -15.88 8.05
C PRO A 151 13.03 -14.53 8.20
N VAL A 152 13.39 -13.57 7.35
CA VAL A 152 12.79 -12.23 7.32
C VAL A 152 12.10 -12.01 5.97
N LEU A 153 10.84 -11.59 6.02
CA LEU A 153 10.09 -11.21 4.83
C LEU A 153 10.56 -9.82 4.34
N VAL A 154 10.89 -9.71 3.06
CA VAL A 154 11.31 -8.45 2.43
C VAL A 154 10.51 -8.19 1.16
N THR A 155 10.27 -6.91 0.86
CA THR A 155 9.62 -6.47 -0.37
C THR A 155 10.68 -6.13 -1.42
N THR A 156 10.67 -6.83 -2.55
CA THR A 156 11.64 -6.60 -3.64
C THR A 156 10.91 -6.31 -4.96
N LEU A 157 11.55 -5.52 -5.82
CA LEU A 157 11.10 -5.37 -7.19
C LEU A 157 11.53 -6.57 -8.04
N PRO A 158 10.83 -6.82 -9.16
CA PRO A 158 11.31 -7.75 -10.17
C PRO A 158 12.74 -7.41 -10.63
N PRO A 159 13.57 -8.42 -11.00
CA PRO A 159 14.98 -8.22 -11.34
C PRO A 159 15.24 -7.23 -12.48
N TYR A 160 14.29 -7.04 -13.40
CA TYR A 160 14.44 -6.11 -14.52
C TYR A 160 14.22 -4.64 -14.12
N MET A 161 13.64 -4.37 -12.94
CA MET A 161 13.43 -3.02 -12.40
C MET A 161 14.41 -2.65 -11.28
N SER A 162 15.17 -3.62 -10.77
CA SER A 162 16.22 -3.36 -9.77
C SER A 162 17.57 -3.23 -10.47
N SER A 163 18.22 -2.09 -10.29
CA SER A 163 19.59 -1.83 -10.75
C SER A 163 20.67 -2.50 -9.89
N SER A 164 20.28 -3.42 -8.99
CA SER A 164 21.24 -4.27 -8.27
C SER A 164 21.81 -5.31 -9.24
N PRO A 165 23.14 -5.52 -9.27
CA PRO A 165 23.72 -6.60 -10.04
C PRO A 165 23.20 -7.90 -9.45
N ALA A 166 22.27 -8.54 -10.14
CA ALA A 166 21.85 -9.88 -9.80
C ALA A 166 23.11 -10.76 -9.89
N TYR A 167 23.64 -11.14 -8.73
CA TYR A 167 24.45 -12.34 -8.58
C TYR A 167 23.55 -13.55 -8.83
N ALA A 168 23.02 -13.65 -10.05
CA ALA A 168 22.45 -14.86 -10.61
C ALA A 168 23.56 -15.48 -11.47
N HIS A 169 24.56 -16.04 -10.80
CA HIS A 169 25.28 -17.14 -11.43
C HIS A 169 24.29 -18.28 -11.58
N SER A 170 23.69 -18.40 -12.78
CA SER A 170 23.11 -19.66 -13.23
C SER A 170 24.17 -20.74 -13.04
N PRO A 171 23.91 -21.82 -12.28
CA PRO A 171 24.81 -22.95 -12.30
C PRO A 171 24.60 -23.67 -13.64
N ASP A 172 25.54 -23.42 -14.55
CA ASP A 172 26.15 -24.39 -15.47
C ASP A 172 25.19 -25.39 -16.17
N SER A 173 24.96 -25.16 -17.47
CA SER A 173 24.12 -25.99 -18.35
C SER A 173 24.69 -27.38 -18.68
N HIS A 174 25.72 -27.87 -17.97
CA HIS A 174 26.40 -29.12 -18.29
C HIS A 174 26.30 -30.25 -17.25
N ARG A 175 25.40 -30.17 -16.26
CA ARG A 175 25.13 -31.31 -15.36
C ARG A 175 24.07 -32.25 -15.92
N ASN A 176 24.52 -33.34 -16.55
CA ASN A 176 23.71 -34.53 -16.83
C ASN A 176 23.31 -35.21 -15.50
N THR A 177 22.11 -34.92 -14.99
CA THR A 177 21.46 -35.70 -13.94
C THR A 177 20.22 -36.39 -14.51
N PRO A 178 19.93 -37.68 -14.18
CA PRO A 178 18.78 -38.38 -14.72
C PRO A 178 17.48 -37.75 -14.19
N SER A 179 16.63 -37.29 -15.09
CA SER A 179 15.30 -36.75 -14.78
C SER A 179 14.38 -37.85 -14.27
N VAL A 180 13.97 -37.78 -13.01
CA VAL A 180 12.81 -38.54 -12.51
C VAL A 180 11.56 -37.87 -13.07
N GLN A 181 10.79 -38.61 -13.88
CA GLN A 181 9.47 -38.17 -14.35
C GLN A 181 8.54 -38.00 -13.14
N SER A 182 8.31 -36.75 -12.74
CA SER A 182 7.17 -36.37 -11.92
C SER A 182 6.00 -36.11 -12.86
N SER A 183 5.01 -36.99 -12.82
CA SER A 183 3.72 -36.80 -13.45
C SER A 183 2.99 -35.61 -12.80
N TYR A 184 2.66 -34.62 -13.62
CA TYR A 184 1.77 -33.52 -13.23
C TYR A 184 0.38 -34.07 -12.92
N PHE A 185 0.08 -34.26 -11.64
CA PHE A 185 -1.28 -34.11 -11.15
C PHE A 185 -1.51 -32.63 -10.89
N SER A 186 -2.38 -32.01 -11.68
CA SER A 186 -2.95 -30.69 -11.39
C SER A 186 -3.72 -30.76 -10.08
N ALA A 187 -3.08 -30.41 -8.97
CA ALA A 187 -3.76 -30.16 -7.72
C ALA A 187 -4.43 -28.78 -7.85
N ALA A 188 -5.74 -28.78 -8.14
CA ALA A 188 -6.56 -27.60 -7.98
C ALA A 188 -6.50 -27.17 -6.51
N THR A 189 -5.95 -25.98 -6.26
CA THR A 189 -6.11 -25.26 -5.00
C THR A 189 -7.60 -25.11 -4.70
N PRO A 190 -8.12 -25.56 -3.55
CA PRO A 190 -9.47 -25.21 -3.17
C PRO A 190 -9.50 -23.71 -2.86
N ALA A 191 -10.23 -22.95 -3.68
CA ALA A 191 -10.63 -21.60 -3.35
C ALA A 191 -11.52 -21.69 -2.09
N GLN A 192 -10.95 -21.41 -0.92
CA GLN A 192 -11.75 -21.09 0.26
C GLN A 192 -12.24 -19.66 0.08
N THR A 193 -13.50 -19.58 -0.37
CA THR A 193 -14.32 -18.38 -0.35
C THR A 193 -14.67 -18.05 1.10
N ASP A 194 -13.78 -17.33 1.79
CA ASP A 194 -14.15 -16.65 3.04
C ASP A 194 -14.64 -15.23 2.71
N SER A 195 -15.80 -15.19 2.07
CA SER A 195 -16.59 -13.99 1.76
C SER A 195 -17.57 -13.62 2.89
N PHE A 196 -17.58 -14.38 3.99
CA PHE A 196 -18.62 -14.25 5.02
C PHE A 196 -18.42 -13.05 5.94
N MET A 197 -17.18 -12.75 6.34
CA MET A 197 -16.88 -11.63 7.25
C MET A 197 -16.88 -10.26 6.55
N ASP A 198 -16.65 -10.24 5.23
CA ASP A 198 -16.66 -9.00 4.44
C ASP A 198 -18.10 -8.58 4.12
N SER A 199 -18.98 -9.55 3.79
CA SER A 199 -20.38 -9.28 3.41
C SER A 199 -21.19 -8.61 4.51
N GLU A 200 -21.04 -9.01 5.78
CA GLU A 200 -21.77 -8.38 6.90
C GLU A 200 -21.33 -6.92 7.11
N LEU A 201 -20.03 -6.63 6.99
CA LEU A 201 -19.54 -5.26 7.07
C LEU A 201 -20.04 -4.41 5.89
N PHE A 202 -20.06 -4.98 4.68
CA PHE A 202 -20.61 -4.32 3.50
C PHE A 202 -22.11 -4.07 3.62
N GLU A 203 -22.89 -5.02 4.15
CA GLU A 203 -24.31 -4.81 4.45
C GLU A 203 -24.49 -3.74 5.52
N GLN A 204 -23.67 -3.72 6.56
CA GLN A 204 -23.77 -2.75 7.65
C GLN A 204 -23.40 -1.32 7.21
N ILE A 205 -22.45 -1.15 6.28
CA ILE A 205 -22.12 0.14 5.67
C ILE A 205 -23.22 0.59 4.70
N ARG A 206 -23.80 -0.34 3.92
CA ARG A 206 -24.87 -0.05 2.95
C ARG A 206 -26.22 0.20 3.63
N ALA A 207 -26.43 -0.36 4.81
CA ALA A 207 -27.59 -0.17 5.67
C ALA A 207 -27.50 1.08 6.59
N PHE A 208 -26.41 1.86 6.49
CA PHE A 208 -26.25 3.08 7.27
C PHE A 208 -27.26 4.15 6.82
N GLU A 209 -28.33 4.34 7.59
CA GLU A 209 -29.32 5.40 7.40
C GLU A 209 -28.93 6.69 8.15
N PRO A 210 -29.27 7.88 7.61
CA PRO A 210 -28.72 9.18 8.02
C PRO A 210 -29.18 9.67 9.41
N ASP A 211 -30.07 8.98 10.10
CA ASP A 211 -30.65 9.42 11.38
C ASP A 211 -29.69 9.36 12.58
N GLY A 212 -28.45 8.88 12.39
CA GLY A 212 -27.40 8.81 13.43
C GLY A 212 -26.35 9.92 13.41
N MET A 213 -26.53 10.97 12.60
CA MET A 213 -25.53 12.02 12.38
C MET A 213 -25.37 13.05 13.52
N ASP A 214 -26.09 12.92 14.64
CA ASP A 214 -26.08 13.92 15.72
C ASP A 214 -25.12 13.63 16.90
N GLU A 215 -24.30 12.56 16.85
CA GLU A 215 -23.38 12.26 17.97
C GLU A 215 -22.01 11.73 17.53
N PHE A 216 -21.39 12.36 16.54
CA PHE A 216 -19.94 12.26 16.35
C PHE A 216 -19.30 13.63 16.62
N ASP A 217 -19.01 13.85 17.91
CA ASP A 217 -18.39 15.04 18.43
C ASP A 217 -16.89 15.08 18.06
N ILE A 218 -16.59 15.22 16.76
CA ILE A 218 -15.24 15.35 16.21
C ILE A 218 -14.63 16.71 16.61
N TYR A 219 -15.45 17.66 17.08
CA TYR A 219 -15.01 18.99 17.51
C TYR A 219 -14.44 19.05 18.94
N SER A 220 -14.61 18.01 19.76
CA SER A 220 -14.23 18.09 21.19
C SER A 220 -12.73 17.94 21.48
N ASN A 221 -11.92 17.45 20.53
CA ASN A 221 -10.48 17.21 20.73
C ASN A 221 -9.53 18.14 19.94
N MET A 222 -10.02 19.27 19.42
CA MET A 222 -9.19 20.29 18.76
C MET A 222 -8.96 21.56 19.61
N SER A 223 -9.04 21.48 20.94
CA SER A 223 -8.50 22.56 21.79
C SER A 223 -6.98 22.43 21.93
N MET A 224 -6.28 23.22 21.12
CA MET A 224 -4.85 23.48 21.17
C MET A 224 -4.42 23.99 22.56
N LYS A 225 -3.28 23.47 23.04
CA LYS A 225 -2.29 24.21 23.81
C LYS A 225 -0.95 24.06 23.13
#